data_AF-A0A976K7Q6-F1
#
_entry.id   AF-A0A976K7Q6-F1
#
_cell.length_a   1.000
_cell.length_b   1.000
_cell.length_c   1.000
_cell.angle_alpha   90.00
_cell.angle_beta   90.00
_cell.angle_gamma   90.00
#
_symmetry.space_group_name_H-M   'P 1'
#
loop_
_entity.id
_entity.type
_entity.pdbx_description
1 polymer ?
#
loop_
_entity_poly.entity_id
_entity_poly.type
_entity_poly.pdbx_seq_one_letter_code
_entity_poly.pdbx_strand_id
1 'polypeptide(L)'
;MRAHSPAPNAPAAAGLSPVSALSPLDGRYSSRLASLRPFMSEQGYMHRRVQVEIAWFIALSDAGFAEFRPLSPGARTYLLGLVKNFGEADALAIKEIEKTTNH
;
A
#
# COMPACT_ATOMS: atom_id res chain seq x y z
N MET A 1 -19.66 -45.61 -8.27
CA MET A 1 -18.53 -44.71 -8.57
C MET A 1 -19.00 -43.28 -8.33
N ARG A 2 -18.63 -42.66 -7.21
CA ARG A 2 -18.96 -41.25 -6.94
C ARG A 2 -18.02 -40.38 -7.77
N ALA A 3 -18.59 -39.60 -8.69
CA ALA A 3 -17.86 -38.57 -9.40
C ALA A 3 -17.31 -37.56 -8.39
N HIS A 4 -16.00 -37.35 -8.43
CA HIS A 4 -15.30 -36.35 -7.65
C HIS A 4 -15.55 -35.01 -8.34
N SER A 5 -16.51 -34.23 -7.83
CA SER A 5 -16.70 -32.85 -8.29
C SER A 5 -15.47 -32.02 -7.94
N PRO A 6 -14.87 -31.26 -8.88
CA PRO A 6 -13.77 -30.37 -8.56
C PRO A 6 -14.30 -29.21 -7.70
N ALA A 7 -13.50 -28.78 -6.72
CA ALA A 7 -13.78 -27.62 -5.90
C ALA A 7 -13.99 -26.36 -6.76
N PRO A 8 -14.87 -25.42 -6.36
CA PRO A 8 -15.07 -24.19 -7.11
C PRO A 8 -13.78 -23.36 -7.05
N ASN A 9 -13.23 -23.06 -8.23
CA ASN A 9 -12.17 -22.07 -8.38
C ASN A 9 -12.65 -20.76 -7.73
N ALA A 10 -11.89 -20.26 -6.76
CA ALA A 10 -12.07 -18.90 -6.24
C ALA A 10 -12.04 -17.93 -7.43
N PRO A 11 -12.98 -16.97 -7.53
CA PRO A 11 -12.97 -16.03 -8.63
C PRO A 11 -11.67 -15.22 -8.55
N ALA A 12 -10.86 -15.30 -9.61
CA ALA A 12 -9.83 -14.30 -9.86
C ALA A 12 -10.52 -12.93 -9.77
N ALA A 13 -9.95 -11.99 -9.00
CA ALA A 13 -10.50 -10.65 -8.85
C ALA A 13 -10.79 -10.06 -10.24
N ALA A 14 -12.07 -9.96 -10.59
CA ALA A 14 -12.48 -9.51 -11.91
C ALA A 14 -12.04 -8.05 -12.06
N GLY A 15 -11.11 -7.80 -12.98
CA GLY A 15 -10.67 -6.43 -13.28
C GLY A 15 -11.88 -5.54 -13.60
N LEU A 16 -11.94 -4.37 -12.98
CA LEU A 16 -13.02 -3.41 -13.18
C LEU A 16 -13.08 -2.97 -14.65
N SER A 17 -14.22 -3.21 -15.32
CA SER A 17 -14.46 -2.67 -16.66
C SER A 17 -14.90 -1.20 -16.59
N PRO A 18 -14.60 -0.34 -17.58
CA PRO A 18 -15.01 1.06 -17.56
C PRO A 18 -16.53 1.29 -17.46
N VAL A 19 -17.33 0.33 -17.93
CA VAL A 19 -18.81 0.39 -17.92
C VAL A 19 -19.42 -0.11 -16.61
N SER A 20 -18.68 -0.92 -15.84
CA SER A 20 -19.09 -1.40 -14.51
C SER A 20 -18.54 -0.57 -13.37
N ALA A 21 -17.67 0.42 -13.64
CA ALA A 21 -17.11 1.31 -12.64
C ALA A 21 -18.20 2.24 -12.07
N LEU A 22 -18.29 2.32 -10.74
CA LEU A 22 -19.25 3.21 -10.06
C LEU A 22 -18.95 4.69 -10.35
N SER A 23 -17.67 5.06 -10.32
CA SER A 23 -17.21 6.42 -10.62
C SER A 23 -16.67 6.52 -12.05
N PRO A 24 -17.02 7.58 -12.81
CA PRO A 24 -16.43 7.81 -14.12
C PRO A 24 -14.92 8.10 -14.04
N LEU A 25 -14.39 8.47 -12.87
CA LEU A 25 -12.96 8.70 -12.66
C LEU A 25 -12.16 7.39 -12.80
N ASP A 26 -12.72 6.27 -12.37
CA ASP A 26 -12.10 4.95 -12.48
C ASP A 26 -12.46 4.20 -13.77
N GLY A 27 -13.47 4.69 -14.50
CA GLY A 27 -13.90 4.18 -15.80
C GLY A 27 -13.58 5.12 -16.95
N ARG A 28 -14.58 5.86 -17.44
CA ARG A 28 -14.54 6.72 -18.64
C ARG A 28 -13.34 7.68 -18.69
N TYR A 29 -12.92 8.22 -17.54
CA TYR A 29 -11.85 9.21 -17.44
C TYR A 29 -10.54 8.66 -16.87
N SER A 30 -10.46 7.34 -16.63
CA SER A 30 -9.30 6.69 -16.00
C SER A 30 -7.97 6.98 -16.71
N SER A 31 -7.96 6.98 -18.05
CA SER A 31 -6.76 7.28 -18.83
C SER A 31 -6.25 8.71 -18.63
N ARG A 32 -7.16 9.68 -18.44
CA ARG A 32 -6.81 11.09 -18.18
C ARG A 32 -6.25 11.30 -16.77
N LEU A 33 -6.57 10.39 -15.85
CA LEU A 33 -6.20 10.47 -14.44
C LEU A 33 -5.10 9.48 -14.06
N ALA A 34 -4.53 8.76 -15.04
CA ALA A 34 -3.51 7.74 -14.79
C ALA A 34 -2.31 8.28 -13.99
N SER A 35 -1.90 9.52 -14.24
CA SER A 35 -0.81 10.20 -13.52
C SER A 35 -1.12 10.52 -12.06
N LEU A 36 -2.39 10.56 -11.67
CA LEU A 36 -2.81 10.81 -10.29
C LEU A 36 -2.90 9.52 -9.46
N ARG A 37 -3.00 8.35 -10.09
CA ARG A 37 -3.13 7.06 -9.40
C ARG A 37 -2.03 6.80 -8.36
N PRO A 38 -0.74 7.11 -8.62
CA PRO A 38 0.31 6.92 -7.60
C PRO A 38 0.13 7.75 -6.33
N PHE A 39 -0.76 8.74 -6.32
CA PHE A 39 -0.96 9.66 -5.18
C PHE A 39 -2.36 9.61 -4.58
N MET A 40 -3.38 9.41 -5.41
CA MET A 40 -4.80 9.53 -5.03
C MET A 40 -5.51 8.18 -4.90
N SER A 41 -4.85 7.07 -5.24
CA SER A 41 -5.37 5.73 -4.94
C SER A 41 -5.17 5.39 -3.46
N GLU A 42 -5.84 4.33 -2.99
CA GLU A 42 -5.60 3.79 -1.65
C GLU A 42 -4.14 3.37 -1.45
N GLN A 43 -3.52 2.71 -2.45
CA GLN A 43 -2.08 2.41 -2.43
C GLN A 43 -1.23 3.70 -2.34
N GLY A 44 -1.58 4.74 -3.11
CA GLY A 44 -0.90 6.03 -3.06
C GLY A 44 -1.01 6.72 -1.70
N TYR A 45 -2.20 6.66 -1.09
CA TYR A 45 -2.45 7.17 0.25
C TYR A 45 -1.61 6.41 1.31
N MET A 46 -1.59 5.08 1.25
CA MET A 46 -0.77 4.24 2.14
C MET A 46 0.72 4.51 1.98
N HIS A 47 1.21 4.64 0.75
CA HIS A 47 2.60 5.01 0.48
C HIS A 47 2.97 6.33 1.17
N ARG A 48 2.10 7.35 1.11
CA ARG A 48 2.35 8.62 1.80
C ARG A 48 2.27 8.50 3.32
N ARG A 49 1.38 7.68 3.88
CA ARG A 49 1.37 7.39 5.32
C ARG A 49 2.70 6.77 5.76
N VAL A 50 3.15 5.72 5.08
CA VAL A 50 4.44 5.06 5.37
C VAL A 50 5.60 6.05 5.26
N GLN A 51 5.60 6.92 4.24
CA GLN A 51 6.60 7.98 4.12
C GLN A 51 6.63 8.91 5.32
N VAL A 52 5.46 9.37 5.79
CA VAL A 52 5.37 10.28 6.94
C VAL A 52 5.85 9.59 8.22
N GLU A 53 5.42 8.36 8.47
CA GLU A 53 5.84 7.60 9.67
C GLU A 53 7.36 7.37 9.68
N ILE A 54 7.95 7.02 8.53
CA ILE A 54 9.40 6.83 8.43
C ILE A 54 10.15 8.15 8.59
N ALA A 55 9.67 9.23 7.97
CA ALA A 55 10.28 10.55 8.13
C ALA A 55 10.22 11.02 9.58
N TRP A 56 9.09 10.80 10.26
CA TRP A 56 8.90 11.10 11.67
C TRP A 56 9.84 10.26 12.55
N PHE A 57 9.95 8.95 12.31
CA PHE A 57 10.81 8.06 13.09
C PHE A 57 12.30 8.42 12.96
N ILE A 58 12.74 8.78 11.73
CA ILE A 58 14.10 9.28 11.50
C ILE A 58 14.32 10.60 12.24
N ALA A 59 13.40 11.55 12.10
CA ALA A 59 13.49 12.85 12.78
C ALA A 59 13.50 12.70 14.31
N LEU A 60 12.71 11.77 14.85
CA LEU A 60 12.70 11.45 16.28
C LEU A 60 14.07 10.92 16.73
N SER A 61 14.74 10.10 15.92
CA SER A 61 16.09 9.61 16.23
C SER A 61 17.15 10.72 16.22
N ASP A 62 16.89 11.80 15.49
CA ASP A 62 17.76 12.98 15.40
C ASP A 62 17.50 14.01 16.50
N ALA A 63 16.44 13.82 17.31
CA ALA A 63 16.02 14.79 18.32
C ALA A 63 16.93 14.83 19.57
N GLY A 64 17.90 13.91 19.69
CA GLY A 64 18.90 13.94 20.77
C GLY A 64 18.45 13.34 22.10
N PHE A 65 17.42 12.50 22.12
CA PHE A 65 16.98 11.79 23.32
C PHE A 65 18.00 10.74 23.79
N ALA A 66 18.22 10.63 25.10
CA ALA A 66 19.18 9.67 25.66
C ALA A 66 18.72 8.22 25.43
N GLU A 67 17.41 7.99 25.50
CA GLU A 67 16.74 6.71 25.33
C GLU A 67 16.62 6.28 23.87
N PHE A 68 16.77 7.23 22.92
CA PHE A 68 16.67 6.95 21.50
C PHE A 68 17.80 7.61 20.71
N ARG A 69 18.89 6.84 20.59
CA ARG A 69 20.09 7.26 19.86
C ARG A 69 19.82 7.39 18.36
N PRO A 70 20.58 8.24 17.64
CA PRO A 70 20.46 8.39 16.21
C PRO A 70 20.57 7.06 15.46
N LEU A 71 19.70 6.88 14.47
CA LEU A 71 19.75 5.71 13.60
C LEU A 71 21.06 5.66 12.83
N SER A 72 21.64 4.47 12.71
CA SER A 72 22.83 4.24 11.90
C SER A 72 22.58 4.56 10.42
N PRO A 73 23.62 4.87 9.62
CA PRO A 73 23.47 5.12 8.19
C PRO A 73 22.81 3.95 7.44
N GLY A 74 23.11 2.71 7.84
CA GLY A 74 22.50 1.51 7.27
C GLY A 74 21.01 1.39 7.57
N ALA A 75 20.61 1.65 8.83
CA ALA A 75 19.20 1.65 9.22
C ALA A 75 18.39 2.73 8.48
N ARG A 76 18.95 3.94 8.34
CA ARG A 76 18.32 5.01 7.55
C ARG A 76 18.15 4.62 6.09
N THR A 77 19.19 4.05 5.48
CA THR A 77 19.15 3.60 4.09
C THR A 77 18.07 2.54 3.88
N TYR A 78 17.97 1.58 4.81
CA TYR A 78 16.92 0.57 4.78
C TYR A 78 15.52 1.20 4.85
N LEU A 79 15.26 2.07 5.84
CA LEU A 79 13.96 2.71 6.02
C LEU A 79 13.56 3.58 4.81
N LEU A 80 14.47 4.39 4.30
CA LEU A 80 14.22 5.18 3.08
C LEU A 80 14.00 4.28 1.86
N GLY A 81 14.64 3.09 1.83
CA GLY A 81 14.40 2.06 0.84
C GLY A 81 12.97 1.50 0.86
N LEU A 82 12.36 1.36 2.04
CA LEU A 82 10.96 0.94 2.16
C LEU A 82 10.01 1.91 1.47
N VAL A 83 10.23 3.22 1.64
CA VAL A 83 9.44 4.25 0.95
C VAL A 83 9.69 4.19 -0.55
N LYS A 84 10.96 4.17 -0.97
CA LYS A 84 11.35 4.20 -2.38
C LYS A 84 10.78 3.03 -3.18
N ASN A 85 10.73 1.85 -2.57
CA ASN A 85 10.36 0.61 -3.23
C ASN A 85 8.92 0.16 -2.91
N PHE A 86 8.12 1.01 -2.25
CA PHE A 86 6.76 0.68 -1.84
C PHE A 86 5.90 0.27 -3.04
N GLY A 87 5.29 -0.90 -2.95
CA GLY A 87 4.52 -1.51 -4.04
C GLY A 87 3.15 -2.04 -3.63
N GLU A 88 2.50 -2.73 -4.56
CA GLU A 88 1.19 -3.34 -4.35
C GLU A 88 1.22 -4.40 -3.23
N ALA A 89 2.29 -5.20 -3.17
CA ALA A 89 2.46 -6.21 -2.12
C ALA A 89 2.48 -5.60 -0.71
N ASP A 90 3.09 -4.44 -0.54
CA ASP A 90 3.14 -3.73 0.76
C ASP A 90 1.75 -3.18 1.13
N ALA A 91 1.03 -2.61 0.16
CA ALA A 91 -0.33 -2.14 0.38
C ALA A 91 -1.27 -3.29 0.76
N LEU A 92 -1.16 -4.44 0.10
CA LEU A 92 -1.92 -5.64 0.44
C LEU A 92 -1.57 -6.14 1.86
N ALA A 93 -0.30 -6.14 2.24
CA ALA A 93 0.12 -6.49 3.59
C ALA A 93 -0.48 -5.56 4.65
N ILE A 94 -0.54 -4.25 4.38
CA ILE A 94 -1.22 -3.28 5.25
C ILE A 94 -2.72 -3.61 5.36
N LYS A 95 -3.41 -3.91 4.25
CA LYS A 95 -4.84 -4.30 4.27
C LYS A 95 -5.09 -5.55 5.11
N GLU A 96 -4.18 -6.53 5.09
CA GLU A 96 -4.32 -7.73 5.92
C GLU A 96 -4.26 -7.42 7.42
N ILE A 97 -3.40 -6.48 7.82
CA ILE A 97 -3.34 -6.00 9.21
C ILE A 97 -4.61 -5.21 9.56
N GLU A 98 -5.06 -4.34 8.65
CA GLU A 98 -6.27 -3.50 8.81
C GLU A 98 -7.52 -4.33 9.10
N LYS A 99 -7.64 -5.55 8.55
CA LYS A 99 -8.76 -6.46 8.86
C LYS A 99 -8.86 -6.78 10.35
N THR A 100 -7.74 -6.79 11.06
CA THR A 100 -7.71 -7.07 12.50
C THR A 100 -7.80 -5.79 13.32
N THR A 101 -7.14 -4.71 12.91
CA THR A 101 -7.13 -3.44 13.65
C THR A 101 -8.40 -2.61 13.45
N ASN A 102 -9.08 -2.81 12.31
CA ASN A 102 -10.15 -1.93 11.80
C ASN A 102 -9.73 -0.45 11.78
N HIS A 103 -8.44 -0.20 11.53
CA HIS A 103 -7.80 1.11 11.49
C HIS A 103 -6.57 1.12 10.57
#